data_AF-A0A3D2FWP0-F1
#
_entry.id   AF-A0A3D2FWP0-F1
#
_cell.length_a   1.000
_cell.length_b   1.000
_cell.length_c   1.000
_cell.angle_alpha   90.00
_cell.angle_beta   90.00
_cell.angle_gamma   90.00
#
_symmetry.space_group_name_H-M   'P 1'
#
loop_
_entity.id
_entity.type
_entity.pdbx_description
1 polymer ?
#
loop_
_entity_poly.entity_id
_entity_poly.type
_entity_poly.pdbx_seq_one_letter_code
_entity_poly.pdbx_strand_id
1 'polypeptide(L)'
;EIAYDEQGNVTTGTLMDFFVPTAVETPNYQTDYTVTPSPHHPIGAKGVGESPNVGGVPAFSNAVHDAFRAFGLTQSHMPHDHWRIWKTAESLGLHD
;
A
#
# COMPACT_ATOMS: atom_id res chain seq x y z
N GLU A 1 0.56 8.80 -6.50
CA GLU A 1 1.70 9.40 -5.77
C GLU A 1 1.81 10.88 -6.12
N ILE A 2 2.55 11.68 -5.35
CA ILE A 2 2.91 13.05 -5.74
C ILE A 2 4.38 13.03 -6.13
N ALA A 3 4.66 13.26 -7.42
CA ALA A 3 6.01 13.27 -7.96
C ALA A 3 6.44 14.68 -8.36
N TYR A 4 7.75 14.91 -8.29
CA TYR A 4 8.40 16.14 -8.71
C TYR A 4 9.46 15.80 -9.77
N ASP A 5 9.58 16.62 -10.80
CA ASP A 5 10.71 16.55 -11.74
C ASP A 5 11.95 17.28 -11.20
N GLU A 6 13.05 17.24 -11.96
CA GLU A 6 14.33 17.87 -11.58
C GLU A 6 14.24 19.40 -11.46
N GLN A 7 13.23 20.03 -12.06
CA GLN A 7 12.99 21.48 -11.99
C GLN A 7 12.06 21.85 -10.82
N GLY A 8 11.51 20.88 -10.11
CA GLY A 8 10.61 21.08 -8.98
C GLY A 8 9.14 21.26 -9.38
N ASN A 9 8.76 20.91 -10.61
CA ASN A 9 7.35 20.92 -11.01
C ASN A 9 6.63 19.71 -10.40
N VAL A 10 5.41 19.89 -9.90
CA VAL A 10 4.53 18.78 -9.50
C VAL A 10 3.97 18.14 -10.76
N THR A 11 4.32 16.88 -11.04
CA THR A 11 3.95 16.20 -12.30
C THR A 11 2.67 15.37 -12.21
N THR A 12 2.22 15.02 -11.00
CA THR A 12 1.05 14.14 -10.78
C THR A 12 0.01 14.77 -9.83
N GLY A 13 -0.10 16.10 -9.84
CA GLY A 13 -0.92 16.87 -8.88
C GLY A 13 -2.42 16.90 -9.16
N THR A 14 -2.92 16.10 -10.11
CA THR A 14 -4.34 16.06 -10.50
C THR A 14 -4.87 14.63 -10.53
N LEU A 15 -6.20 14.46 -10.58
CA LEU A 15 -6.84 13.15 -10.69
C LEU A 15 -6.61 12.45 -12.03
N MET A 16 -5.97 13.09 -13.01
CA MET A 16 -5.54 12.43 -14.24
C MET A 16 -4.47 11.36 -13.95
N ASP A 17 -3.65 11.58 -12.93
CA ASP A 17 -2.52 10.71 -12.56
C ASP A 17 -2.62 10.20 -11.11
N PHE A 18 -3.16 11.02 -10.20
CA PHE A 18 -3.26 10.68 -8.80
C PHE A 18 -4.34 9.61 -8.60
N PHE A 19 -3.88 8.38 -8.36
CA PHE A 19 -4.75 7.23 -8.19
C PHE A 19 -5.65 7.38 -6.96
N VAL A 20 -6.94 7.60 -7.22
CA VAL A 20 -8.05 7.39 -6.29
C VAL A 20 -8.85 6.22 -6.83
N PRO A 21 -8.92 5.08 -6.12
CA PRO A 21 -9.60 3.89 -6.66
C PRO A 21 -11.09 4.16 -6.83
N THR A 22 -11.68 3.62 -7.90
CA THR A 22 -13.13 3.58 -8.07
C THR A 22 -13.69 2.32 -7.40
N ALA A 23 -15.00 2.08 -7.56
CA ALA A 23 -15.62 0.84 -7.13
C ALA A 23 -15.07 -0.41 -7.86
N VAL A 24 -14.46 -0.25 -9.04
CA VAL A 24 -13.90 -1.36 -9.82
C VAL A 24 -12.56 -1.84 -9.26
N GLU A 25 -11.68 -0.93 -8.84
CA GLU A 25 -10.35 -1.29 -8.31
C GLU A 25 -10.37 -1.62 -6.82
N THR A 26 -11.36 -1.10 -6.08
CA THR A 26 -11.45 -1.30 -4.64
C THR A 26 -11.78 -2.77 -4.31
N PRO A 27 -10.95 -3.47 -3.51
CA PRO A 27 -11.21 -4.86 -3.16
C PRO A 27 -12.41 -4.98 -2.21
N ASN A 28 -12.99 -6.18 -2.15
CA ASN A 28 -13.96 -6.51 -1.10
C ASN A 28 -13.22 -6.71 0.23
N TYR A 29 -13.66 -6.01 1.27
CA TYR A 29 -13.07 -6.12 2.61
C TYR A 29 -13.81 -7.14 3.46
N GLN A 30 -13.05 -7.96 4.19
CA GLN A 30 -13.54 -8.73 5.31
C GLN A 30 -13.02 -8.09 6.60
N THR A 31 -13.90 -7.90 7.57
CA THR A 31 -13.57 -7.27 8.86
C THR A 31 -13.90 -8.22 9.99
N ASP A 32 -13.06 -8.20 11.03
CA ASP A 32 -13.29 -8.95 12.27
C ASP A 32 -12.87 -8.10 13.47
N TYR A 33 -13.23 -8.52 14.68
CA TYR A 33 -12.90 -7.78 15.89
C TYR A 33 -12.71 -8.69 17.11
N THR A 34 -11.92 -8.18 18.05
CA THR A 34 -11.88 -8.66 19.43
C THR A 34 -12.02 -7.46 20.36
N VAL A 35 -12.32 -7.70 21.64
CA VAL A 35 -12.56 -6.62 22.61
C VAL A 35 -11.55 -6.68 23.74
N THR A 36 -10.62 -5.72 23.73
CA THR A 36 -9.67 -5.49 24.83
C THR A 36 -9.80 -4.03 25.28
N PRO A 37 -10.65 -3.74 26.29
CA PRO A 37 -10.94 -2.36 26.71
C PRO A 37 -9.69 -1.57 27.12
N SER A 38 -9.73 -0.26 26.96
CA SER A 38 -8.78 0.63 27.63
C SER A 38 -9.12 0.68 29.12
N PRO A 39 -8.21 0.32 30.04
CA PRO A 39 -8.51 0.29 31.47
C PRO A 39 -8.66 1.70 32.09
N HIS A 40 -8.29 2.75 31.36
CA HIS A 40 -8.25 4.13 31.86
C HIS A 40 -9.20 5.07 31.10
N HIS A 41 -9.89 4.61 30.06
CA HIS A 41 -10.89 5.41 29.36
C HIS A 41 -12.27 5.23 30.03
N PRO A 42 -13.06 6.30 30.28
CA PRO A 42 -14.31 6.22 31.07
C PRO A 42 -15.33 5.19 30.59
N ILE A 43 -15.30 4.81 29.31
CA ILE A 43 -16.18 3.80 28.69
C ILE A 43 -15.40 2.63 28.07
N GLY A 44 -14.10 2.50 28.37
CA GLY A 44 -13.27 1.41 27.85
C GLY A 44 -12.91 1.47 26.35
N ALA A 45 -13.36 2.50 25.62
CA ALA A 45 -13.11 2.66 24.18
C ALA A 45 -11.64 2.98 23.84
N LYS A 46 -11.26 2.64 22.61
CA LYS A 46 -9.98 3.01 21.95
C LYS A 46 -10.28 3.66 20.60
N GLY A 47 -9.41 4.55 20.12
CA GLY A 47 -9.49 5.09 18.77
C GLY A 47 -9.16 4.02 17.71
N VAL A 48 -9.82 4.08 16.55
CA VAL A 48 -9.67 3.07 15.48
C VAL A 48 -9.61 3.64 14.05
N GLY A 49 -9.95 4.91 13.86
CA GLY A 49 -10.16 5.49 12.51
C GLY A 49 -8.96 5.39 11.57
N GLU A 50 -7.73 5.44 12.11
CA GLU A 50 -6.49 5.34 11.34
C GLU A 50 -5.94 3.92 11.27
N SER A 51 -6.39 3.01 12.13
CA SER A 51 -5.95 1.62 12.19
C SER A 51 -5.95 0.90 10.84
N PRO A 52 -6.98 1.00 9.99
CA PRO A 52 -6.97 0.32 8.70
C PRO A 52 -5.92 0.88 7.74
N ASN A 53 -5.62 2.18 7.77
CA ASN A 53 -4.55 2.74 6.93
C ASN A 53 -3.16 2.34 7.47
N VAL A 54 -2.97 2.42 8.79
CA VAL A 54 -1.72 2.04 9.47
C VAL A 54 -1.37 0.57 9.22
N GLY A 55 -2.34 -0.35 9.36
CA GLY A 55 -2.12 -1.77 9.13
C GLY A 55 -2.22 -2.20 7.66
N GLY A 56 -3.04 -1.52 6.86
CA GLY A 56 -3.31 -1.89 5.47
C GLY A 56 -2.15 -1.66 4.52
N VAL A 57 -1.48 -0.51 4.61
CA VAL A 57 -0.31 -0.20 3.75
C VAL A 57 0.79 -1.27 3.85
N PRO A 58 1.29 -1.65 5.05
CA PRO A 58 2.27 -2.72 5.15
C PRO A 58 1.69 -4.09 4.79
N ALA A 59 0.41 -4.37 5.04
CA ALA A 59 -0.20 -5.63 4.63
C ALA A 59 -0.13 -5.82 3.10
N PHE A 60 -0.49 -4.79 2.31
CA PHE A 60 -0.38 -4.84 0.85
C PHE A 60 1.08 -4.86 0.38
N SER A 61 1.95 -4.01 0.95
CA SER A 61 3.35 -3.98 0.54
C SER A 61 4.07 -5.30 0.82
N ASN A 62 3.81 -5.91 1.97
CA ASN A 62 4.40 -7.20 2.33
C ASN A 62 3.89 -8.33 1.43
N ALA A 63 2.62 -8.30 1.01
CA ALA A 63 2.09 -9.29 0.07
C ALA A 63 2.81 -9.23 -1.29
N VAL A 64 3.11 -8.03 -1.79
CA VAL A 64 3.92 -7.86 -3.00
C VAL A 64 5.34 -8.37 -2.80
N HIS A 65 5.99 -8.03 -1.67
CA HIS A 65 7.35 -8.50 -1.38
C HIS A 65 7.42 -10.03 -1.26
N ASP A 66 6.46 -10.63 -0.56
CA ASP A 66 6.39 -12.08 -0.37
C ASP A 66 6.24 -12.83 -1.70
N ALA A 67 5.44 -12.30 -2.63
CA ALA A 67 5.28 -12.88 -3.96
C ALA A 67 6.60 -12.99 -4.75
N PHE A 68 7.51 -12.01 -4.58
CA PHE A 68 8.81 -12.00 -5.27
C PHE A 68 9.96 -12.58 -4.44
N ARG A 69 9.74 -12.90 -3.16
CA ARG A 69 10.78 -13.38 -2.25
C ARG A 69 11.49 -14.63 -2.75
N ALA A 70 10.75 -15.57 -3.35
CA ALA A 70 11.30 -16.80 -3.91
C ALA A 70 12.27 -16.56 -5.08
N PHE A 71 12.19 -15.40 -5.72
CA PHE A 71 13.03 -14.99 -6.84
C PHE A 71 14.20 -14.11 -6.41
N GLY A 72 14.43 -13.95 -5.09
CA GLY A 72 15.57 -13.22 -4.55
C GLY A 72 15.30 -11.75 -4.24
N LEU A 73 14.05 -11.28 -4.30
CA LEU A 73 13.71 -9.92 -3.89
C LEU A 73 13.97 -9.74 -2.38
N THR A 74 14.82 -8.78 -2.05
CA THR A 74 15.07 -8.37 -0.66
C THR A 74 14.22 -7.18 -0.25
N GLN A 75 13.94 -6.27 -1.19
CA GLN A 75 13.15 -5.07 -0.97
C GLN A 75 12.65 -4.48 -2.31
N SER A 76 11.41 -3.99 -2.34
CA SER A 76 10.91 -3.07 -3.38
C SER A 76 10.24 -1.84 -2.75
N HIS A 77 10.26 -0.71 -3.45
CA HIS A 77 9.65 0.53 -2.98
C HIS A 77 8.23 0.71 -3.53
N MET A 78 7.33 1.19 -2.67
CA MET A 78 6.00 1.65 -3.07
C MET A 78 6.07 2.94 -3.92
N PRO A 79 4.99 3.27 -4.65
CA PRO A 79 3.82 2.43 -4.95
C PRO A 79 4.13 1.20 -5.80
N HIS A 80 3.30 0.18 -5.62
CA HIS A 80 3.35 -1.10 -6.34
C HIS A 80 2.40 -1.07 -7.53
N ASP A 81 2.58 -0.11 -8.44
CA ASP A 81 1.84 -0.03 -9.70
C ASP A 81 2.45 -0.94 -10.78
N HIS A 82 1.70 -1.15 -11.87
CA HIS A 82 2.00 -2.18 -12.85
C HIS A 82 3.42 -2.07 -13.45
N TRP A 83 3.90 -0.86 -13.78
CA TRP A 83 5.21 -0.70 -14.41
C TRP A 83 6.37 -0.90 -13.40
N ARG A 84 6.20 -0.52 -12.13
CA ARG A 84 7.22 -0.79 -11.09
C ARG A 84 7.29 -2.28 -10.77
N ILE A 85 6.15 -2.95 -10.70
CA ILE A 85 6.10 -4.41 -10.56
C ILE A 85 6.78 -5.09 -11.75
N TRP A 86 6.49 -4.65 -12.98
CA TRP A 86 7.17 -5.15 -14.17
C TRP A 86 8.69 -4.95 -14.09
N LYS A 87 9.16 -3.76 -13.68
CA LYS A 87 10.58 -3.44 -13.52
C LYS A 87 11.24 -4.27 -12.41
N THR A 88 10.52 -4.55 -11.31
CA THR A 88 11.01 -5.47 -10.28
C THR A 88 11.21 -6.86 -10.87
N ALA A 89 10.23 -7.39 -11.59
CA ALA A 89 10.34 -8.69 -12.26
C ALA A 89 11.50 -8.73 -13.29
N GLU A 90 11.68 -7.68 -14.08
CA GLU A 90 12.81 -7.51 -15.01
C GLU A 90 14.15 -7.59 -14.27
N SER A 91 14.30 -6.86 -13.17
CA SER A 91 15.55 -6.85 -12.39
C SER A 91 15.90 -8.20 -11.76
N LEU A 92 14.91 -9.09 -11.63
CA LEU A 92 15.05 -10.44 -11.11
C LEU A 92 15.20 -11.50 -12.22
N GLY A 93 15.27 -11.08 -13.49
CA GLY A 93 15.44 -11.97 -14.64
C GLY A 93 14.21 -12.83 -14.93
N LEU A 94 13.01 -12.31 -14.66
CA LEU A 94 11.75 -13.02 -14.90
C LEU A 94 11.16 -12.77 -16.29
N HIS A 95 11.84 -11.99 -17.12
CA HIS A 95 11.48 -11.72 -18.52
C HIS A 95 12.62 -12.20 -19.45
N ASP A 96 12.26 -12.67 -20.64
CA ASP A 96 13.18 -13.20 -21.66
C ASP A 96 14.00 -12.10 -22.36
#